data_AF-A0A2B4EM79-F1
#
_entry.id   AF-A0A2B4EM79-F1
#
_cell.length_a   1.000
_cell.length_b   1.000
_cell.length_c   1.000
_cell.angle_alpha   90.00
_cell.angle_beta   90.00
_cell.angle_gamma   90.00
#
_symmetry.space_group_name_H-M   'P 1'
#
loop_
_entity.id
_entity.type
_entity.pdbx_description
1 polymer ?
#
loop_
_entity_poly.entity_id
_entity_poly.type
_entity_poly.pdbx_seq_one_letter_code
_entity_poly.pdbx_strand_id
1 'polypeptide(L)' 'MDKADTRVIIVGGNEFGFSSGFDSSEDIKRLPNDYTGGIWTNRIDKIAPVFKK' A
#
# COMPACT_ATOMS: atom_id res chain seq x y z
N MET A 1 -14.79 -4.28 10.48
CA MET A 1 -14.71 -4.66 9.06
C MET A 1 -14.92 -6.16 8.89
N ASP A 2 -14.39 -6.97 9.79
CA ASP A 2 -14.41 -8.44 9.72
C ASP A 2 -15.83 -9.05 9.64
N LYS A 3 -16.82 -8.43 10.29
CA LYS A 3 -18.23 -8.87 10.22
C LYS A 3 -18.84 -8.80 8.82
N ALA A 4 -18.23 -8.05 7.91
CA ALA A 4 -18.69 -7.85 6.53
C ALA A 4 -17.57 -8.14 5.50
N ASP A 5 -16.53 -8.89 5.89
CA ASP A 5 -15.36 -9.24 5.05
C ASP A 5 -14.78 -8.05 4.26
N THR A 6 -14.76 -6.87 4.90
CA THR A 6 -14.32 -5.64 4.25
C THR A 6 -12.80 -5.54 4.26
N ARG A 7 -12.19 -5.29 3.09
CA ARG A 7 -10.75 -5.06 2.95
C ARG A 7 -10.46 -3.58 2.75
N VAL A 8 -9.43 -3.08 3.42
CA VAL A 8 -8.97 -1.69 3.28
C VAL A 8 -7.69 -1.66 2.48
N ILE A 9 -7.67 -0.82 1.45
CA ILE A 9 -6.50 -0.59 0.60
C ILE A 9 -6.10 0.89 0.69
N ILE A 10 -4.85 1.17 1.05
CA ILE A 10 -4.30 2.54 1.07
C ILE A 10 -3.58 2.83 -0.27
N VAL A 11 -3.76 4.03 -0.78
CA VAL A 11 -3.10 4.56 -1.99
C VAL A 11 -2.00 5.57 -1.60
N GLY A 12 -0.98 5.73 -2.45
CA GLY A 12 0.24 6.49 -2.15
C GLY A 12 0.04 8.00 -1.96
N GLY A 13 -1.06 8.55 -2.47
CA GLY A 13 -1.44 9.95 -2.37
C GLY A 13 -2.11 10.47 -3.63
N ASN A 14 -2.40 11.77 -3.67
CA ASN A 14 -2.99 12.49 -4.80
C ASN A 14 -1.96 13.41 -5.47
N GLU A 15 -0.94 12.84 -6.09
CA GLU A 15 -0.01 13.64 -6.88
C GLU A 15 -0.70 14.06 -8.18
N PHE A 16 -0.89 15.38 -8.35
CA PHE A 16 -1.45 16.01 -9.56
C PHE A 16 -2.88 15.57 -9.94
N GLY A 17 -3.70 15.21 -8.95
CA GLY A 17 -5.12 14.89 -9.16
C GLY A 17 -5.41 13.43 -9.53
N PHE A 18 -4.39 12.57 -9.60
CA PHE A 18 -4.53 11.12 -9.75
C PHE A 18 -3.98 10.38 -8.53
N SER A 19 -4.55 9.22 -8.23
CA SER A 19 -4.04 8.35 -7.16
C SER A 19 -2.70 7.74 -7.57
N SER A 20 -1.65 7.96 -6.79
CA SER A 20 -0.38 7.27 -6.95
C SER A 20 -0.34 5.95 -6.16
N GLY A 21 0.59 5.07 -6.53
CA GLY A 21 0.86 3.82 -5.82
C GLY A 21 2.02 3.96 -4.84
N PHE A 22 2.14 2.99 -3.93
CA PHE A 22 3.38 2.72 -3.21
C PHE A 22 4.31 2.01 -4.19
N ASP A 23 5.19 2.74 -4.87
CA ASP A 23 5.95 2.23 -6.03
C ASP A 23 7.45 2.09 -5.74
N SER A 24 7.90 2.52 -4.55
CA SER A 24 9.28 2.45 -4.07
C SER A 24 9.40 1.83 -2.67
N SER A 25 10.63 1.44 -2.29
CA SER A 25 10.93 0.99 -0.93
C SER A 25 10.73 2.07 0.13
N GLU A 26 10.97 3.32 -0.22
CA GLU A 26 10.76 4.48 0.66
C GLU A 26 9.28 4.65 0.98
N ASP A 27 8.39 4.35 0.02
CA ASP A 27 6.95 4.42 0.26
C ASP A 27 6.52 3.46 1.37
N ILE A 28 7.08 2.26 1.38
CA ILE A 28 6.79 1.23 2.39
C ILE A 28 7.23 1.67 3.79
N LYS A 29 8.32 2.44 3.90
CA LYS A 29 8.80 2.98 5.19
C LYS A 29 7.85 3.99 5.82
N ARG A 30 6.90 4.54 5.04
CA ARG A 30 5.85 5.43 5.57
C ARG A 30 4.76 4.67 6.32
N LEU A 31 4.66 3.36 6.12
CA LEU A 31 3.67 2.52 6.80
C LEU A 31 4.11 2.24 8.25
N PRO A 32 3.15 2.12 9.19
CA PRO A 32 3.42 1.59 10.51
C PRO A 32 4.05 0.19 10.44
N ASN A 33 4.92 -0.16 11.40
CA ASN A 33 5.64 -1.44 11.42
C ASN A 33 4.73 -2.67 11.36
N ASP A 34 3.53 -2.59 11.94
CA ASP A 34 2.56 -3.69 12.03
C ASP A 34 1.32 -3.45 11.13
N TYR A 35 1.51 -2.78 10.00
CA TYR A 35 0.43 -2.52 9.06
C TYR A 35 -0.02 -3.82 8.36
N THR A 36 -1.28 -4.19 8.56
CA THR A 36 -1.87 -5.45 8.05
C THR A 36 -2.89 -5.24 6.92
N GLY A 37 -3.18 -3.98 6.56
CA GLY A 37 -4.06 -3.62 5.44
C GLY A 37 -3.39 -3.85 4.08
N GLY A 38 -4.15 -3.66 3.01
CA GLY A 38 -3.59 -3.70 1.66
C GLY A 38 -3.03 -2.34 1.22
N ILE A 39 -2.08 -2.36 0.29
CA ILE A 39 -1.60 -1.17 -0.40
C ILE A 39 -1.83 -1.30 -1.90
N TRP A 40 -2.01 -0.17 -2.57
CA TRP A 40 -2.03 -0.10 -4.04
C TRP A 40 -0.61 0.17 -4.56
N THR A 41 -0.15 -0.61 -5.55
CA THR A 41 1.13 -0.41 -6.21
C THR A 41 1.01 -0.65 -7.72
N ASN A 42 1.68 0.17 -8.51
CA ASN A 42 1.88 -0.01 -9.93
C ASN A 42 3.15 -0.84 -10.22
N ARG A 43 3.94 -1.17 -9.20
CA ARG A 43 5.25 -1.82 -9.29
C ARG A 43 5.35 -3.06 -8.41
N ILE A 44 4.48 -4.03 -8.66
CA ILE A 44 4.46 -5.29 -7.90
C ILE A 44 5.80 -6.02 -7.94
N ASP A 45 6.54 -5.89 -9.05
CA ASP A 45 7.89 -6.44 -9.23
C ASP A 45 8.90 -5.93 -8.18
N LYS A 46 8.72 -4.68 -7.72
CA LYS A 46 9.60 -4.05 -6.71
C LYS A 46 9.06 -4.20 -5.30
N ILE A 47 7.74 -4.17 -5.14
CA ILE A 47 7.10 -4.08 -3.82
C ILE A 47 6.87 -5.45 -3.19
N ALA A 48 6.51 -6.46 -3.97
CA ALA A 48 6.24 -7.81 -3.43
C ALA A 48 7.38 -8.38 -2.57
N PRO A 49 8.69 -8.22 -2.91
CA PRO A 49 9.78 -8.75 -2.10
C PRO A 49 9.98 -8.05 -0.74
N VAL A 50 9.52 -6.80 -0.60
CA VAL A 50 9.77 -5.96 0.58
C VAL A 50 8.52 -5.74 1.43
N PHE A 51 7.33 -5.97 0.88
CA PHE A 51 6.07 -5.88 1.60
C PHE A 51 5.78 -7.19 2.32
N LYS A 52 5.91 -7.18 3.66
CA LYS A 52 5.61 -8.34 4.51
C LYS A 52 4.15 -8.27 4.96
N LYS A 53 3.48 -9.42 4.94
CA LYS A 53 2.13 -9.63 5.46
C LYS A 53 2.18 -10.22 6.86
#